data_AF-A0A7C6SI95-F1
#
_entry.id   AF-A0A7C6SI95-F1
#
_cell.length_a   1.000
_cell.length_b   1.000
_cell.length_c   1.000
_cell.angle_alpha   90.00
_cell.angle_beta   90.00
_cell.angle_gamma   90.00
#
_symmetry.space_group_name_H-M   'P 1'
#
loop_
_entity.id
_entity.type
_entity.pdbx_description
1 polymer ?
#
loop_
_entity_poly.entity_id
_entity_poly.type
_entity_poly.pdbx_seq_one_letter_code
_entity_poly.pdbx_strand_id
1 'polypeptide(L)'
;MNSKKIILMMISIIIVTLLSGCSITEDISFIERDNEEHIEVKEPVSDEIETAVKLYSEVLDTYYTALHEKWNFQTLSYASLSILSTYCYEGDPLTNVGYEFIDIDNNGVLELLIGSLNGDPFVDKMIFDIYTIVDDQPALVFTGWERNRYYLCEDYSIANEGSSGASSSFYGIYNLDYTGYKLVLTEAVIYYEEYQGNDPPWYYTTDKDGDISNDMSITEEEAYDKLSEYKNMHKQVDLIPFAIYQ
;
A
#
# COMPACT_ATOMS: atom_id res chain seq x y z
N MET A 1 -13.92 49.01 -9.13
CA MET A 1 -12.95 48.79 -10.23
C MET A 1 -13.14 47.37 -10.74
N ASN A 2 -13.65 47.26 -11.98
CA ASN A 2 -13.56 46.17 -12.99
C ASN A 2 -13.53 44.70 -12.51
N SER A 3 -14.61 43.92 -12.65
CA SER A 3 -15.16 43.24 -13.86
C SER A 3 -14.30 42.07 -14.36
N LYS A 4 -14.85 40.85 -14.44
CA LYS A 4 -15.33 40.11 -15.66
C LYS A 4 -15.64 38.66 -15.20
N LYS A 5 -16.59 37.84 -15.66
CA LYS A 5 -17.70 37.77 -16.65
C LYS A 5 -18.51 36.49 -16.24
N ILE A 6 -19.85 36.51 -16.05
CA ILE A 6 -20.96 36.07 -16.96
C ILE A 6 -20.74 34.67 -17.58
N ILE A 7 -21.61 33.66 -17.37
CA ILE A 7 -22.76 33.18 -18.21
C ILE A 7 -23.42 32.04 -17.38
N LEU A 8 -24.68 32.03 -16.88
CA LEU A 8 -26.05 32.04 -17.44
C LEU A 8 -26.37 30.91 -18.45
N MET A 9 -27.00 29.81 -18.01
CA MET A 9 -27.72 28.89 -18.90
C MET A 9 -29.18 28.75 -18.45
N MET A 10 -30.07 28.93 -19.43
CA MET A 10 -31.47 29.32 -19.28
C MET A 10 -32.41 28.14 -18.99
N ILE A 11 -33.24 28.31 -17.96
CA ILE A 11 -34.49 27.57 -17.77
C ILE A 11 -35.49 28.13 -18.79
N SER A 12 -35.95 27.30 -19.73
CA SER A 12 -37.06 27.66 -20.62
C SER A 12 -38.27 26.78 -20.30
N ILE A 13 -39.19 27.38 -19.55
CA ILE A 13 -40.56 26.95 -19.28
C ILE A 13 -41.36 27.11 -20.58
N ILE A 14 -41.97 26.03 -21.06
CA ILE A 14 -43.01 26.11 -22.11
C ILE A 14 -44.38 25.97 -21.44
N ILE A 15 -45.21 26.97 -21.75
CA ILE A 15 -46.51 27.29 -21.18
C ILE A 15 -47.62 26.44 -21.81
N VAL A 16 -48.56 26.07 -20.94
CA VAL A 16 -49.83 25.34 -21.16
C VAL A 16 -50.85 26.13 -21.98
N THR A 17 -51.62 25.46 -22.84
CA THR A 17 -53.07 25.66 -23.15
C THR A 17 -53.59 24.40 -23.88
N LEU A 18 -54.84 23.92 -23.85
CA LEU A 18 -56.07 24.07 -23.06
C LEU A 18 -57.02 22.91 -23.47
N LEU A 19 -57.81 22.42 -22.50
CA LEU A 19 -59.18 21.84 -22.60
C LEU A 19 -59.45 20.49 -23.28
N SER A 20 -59.75 19.49 -22.44
CA SER A 20 -60.91 18.55 -22.45
C SER A 20 -60.55 17.45 -21.44
N GLY A 21 -61.28 17.05 -20.41
CA GLY A 21 -62.63 17.27 -19.92
C GLY A 21 -62.93 16.10 -18.96
N CYS A 22 -63.71 16.37 -17.91
CA CYS A 22 -64.31 15.43 -16.94
C CYS A 22 -63.53 15.02 -15.67
N SER A 23 -64.22 15.33 -14.58
CA SER A 23 -64.01 15.10 -13.15
C SER A 23 -64.09 13.64 -12.74
N ILE A 24 -63.36 13.25 -11.68
CA ILE A 24 -63.87 12.60 -10.45
C ILE A 24 -62.80 12.81 -9.36
N THR A 25 -63.21 13.40 -8.24
CA THR A 25 -62.55 13.37 -6.94
C THR A 25 -63.10 12.20 -6.13
N GLU A 26 -62.25 11.44 -5.44
CA GLU A 26 -62.52 10.98 -4.07
C GLU A 26 -61.24 10.38 -3.44
N ASP A 27 -60.95 10.85 -2.23
CA ASP A 27 -59.85 10.47 -1.34
C ASP A 27 -59.85 8.97 -0.97
N ILE A 28 -58.68 8.42 -0.67
CA ILE A 28 -58.43 7.59 0.53
C ILE A 28 -56.92 7.47 0.76
N SER A 29 -56.59 7.55 2.03
CA SER A 29 -55.29 7.61 2.67
C SER A 29 -54.68 6.22 2.94
N PHE A 30 -53.40 6.26 3.37
CA PHE A 30 -52.62 5.25 4.10
C PHE A 30 -51.71 4.26 3.32
N ILE A 31 -50.38 4.49 3.53
CA ILE A 31 -49.29 3.51 3.80
C ILE A 31 -48.77 2.72 2.57
N GLU A 32 -47.48 2.50 2.28
CA GLU A 32 -46.24 2.40 3.07
C GLU A 32 -45.01 2.72 2.19
N ARG A 33 -43.82 2.69 2.81
CA ARG A 33 -42.47 2.86 2.25
C ARG A 33 -42.13 1.81 1.19
N ASP A 34 -41.36 2.18 0.18
CA ASP A 34 -40.41 1.31 -0.54
C ASP A 34 -39.21 2.18 -0.96
N ASN A 35 -38.10 2.09 -0.23
CA ASN A 35 -36.86 1.41 -0.65
C ASN A 35 -36.21 2.01 -1.91
N GLU A 36 -35.42 3.07 -1.71
CA GLU A 36 -34.33 3.40 -2.62
C GLU A 36 -33.26 2.31 -2.47
N GLU A 37 -33.29 1.30 -3.34
CA GLU A 37 -32.10 0.51 -3.63
C GLU A 37 -31.04 1.46 -4.17
N HIS A 38 -30.06 1.77 -3.31
CA HIS A 38 -28.83 2.41 -3.73
C HIS A 38 -28.09 1.40 -4.61
N ILE A 39 -28.31 1.49 -5.93
CA ILE A 39 -27.56 0.70 -6.90
C ILE A 39 -26.12 1.20 -6.83
N GLU A 40 -25.28 0.43 -6.15
CA GLU A 40 -23.83 0.60 -6.18
C GLU A 40 -23.37 0.23 -7.60
N VAL A 41 -23.13 1.26 -8.41
CA VAL A 41 -22.48 1.10 -9.71
C VAL A 41 -21.02 0.76 -9.41
N LYS A 42 -20.72 -0.54 -9.31
CA LYS A 42 -19.32 -1.02 -9.30
C LYS A 42 -18.71 -0.61 -10.65
N GLU A 43 -17.80 0.35 -10.62
CA GLU A 43 -16.93 0.66 -11.76
C GLU A 43 -16.35 -0.66 -12.31
N PRO A 44 -16.27 -0.85 -13.63
CA PRO A 44 -15.72 -2.07 -14.20
C PRO A 44 -14.26 -2.22 -13.77
N VAL A 45 -13.98 -3.27 -13.01
CA VAL A 45 -12.62 -3.71 -12.69
C VAL A 45 -11.91 -4.00 -14.01
N SER A 46 -10.71 -3.46 -14.22
CA SER A 46 -9.97 -3.65 -15.48
C SER A 46 -9.57 -5.12 -15.67
N ASP A 47 -9.45 -5.57 -16.93
CA ASP A 47 -9.02 -6.94 -17.29
C ASP A 47 -7.67 -7.33 -16.64
N GLU A 48 -6.79 -6.33 -16.45
CA GLU A 48 -5.50 -6.49 -15.77
C GLU A 48 -5.66 -6.86 -14.29
N ILE A 49 -6.54 -6.16 -13.56
CA ILE A 49 -6.83 -6.46 -12.16
C ILE A 49 -7.52 -7.82 -12.02
N GLU A 50 -8.45 -8.17 -12.91
CA GLU A 50 -9.07 -9.50 -12.90
C GLU A 50 -8.03 -10.62 -13.09
N THR A 51 -7.03 -10.37 -13.96
CA THR A 51 -5.92 -11.29 -14.18
C THR A 51 -5.01 -11.40 -12.95
N ALA A 52 -4.64 -10.28 -12.34
CA ALA A 52 -3.84 -10.26 -11.13
C ALA A 52 -4.52 -10.99 -9.97
N VAL A 53 -5.81 -10.74 -9.73
CA VAL A 53 -6.60 -11.46 -8.70
C VAL A 53 -6.53 -12.98 -8.89
N LYS A 54 -6.61 -13.46 -10.15
CA LYS A 54 -6.50 -14.90 -10.45
C LYS A 54 -5.09 -15.44 -10.21
N LEU A 55 -4.05 -14.71 -10.60
CA LEU A 55 -2.67 -15.15 -10.44
C LEU A 55 -2.26 -15.21 -8.97
N TYR A 56 -2.75 -14.28 -8.15
CA TYR A 56 -2.41 -14.17 -6.73
C TYR A 56 -3.42 -14.83 -5.78
N SER A 57 -4.45 -15.52 -6.28
CA SER A 57 -5.55 -16.01 -5.45
C SER A 57 -5.09 -16.91 -4.29
N GLU A 58 -4.10 -17.78 -4.50
CA GLU A 58 -3.57 -18.64 -3.44
C GLU A 58 -2.93 -17.84 -2.29
N VAL A 59 -2.19 -16.77 -2.62
CA VAL A 59 -1.59 -15.87 -1.63
C VAL A 59 -2.68 -15.14 -0.85
N LEU A 60 -3.67 -14.58 -1.56
CA LEU A 60 -4.76 -13.82 -0.97
C LEU A 60 -5.67 -14.70 -0.09
N ASP A 61 -6.01 -15.91 -0.54
CA ASP A 61 -6.80 -16.89 0.21
C ASP A 61 -6.08 -17.31 1.50
N THR A 62 -4.77 -17.51 1.42
CA THR A 62 -3.95 -17.86 2.60
C THR A 62 -3.92 -16.71 3.59
N TYR A 63 -3.74 -15.47 3.11
CA TYR A 63 -3.79 -14.28 3.96
C TYR A 63 -5.15 -14.09 4.61
N TYR A 64 -6.23 -14.18 3.84
CA TYR A 64 -7.58 -14.10 4.35
C TYR A 64 -7.82 -15.12 5.47
N THR A 65 -7.44 -16.38 5.24
CA THR A 65 -7.55 -17.44 6.24
C THR A 65 -6.73 -17.13 7.49
N ALA A 66 -5.48 -16.71 7.32
CA ALA A 66 -4.58 -16.39 8.43
C ALA A 66 -5.12 -15.26 9.31
N LEU A 67 -5.64 -14.20 8.69
CA LEU A 67 -6.23 -13.05 9.37
C LEU A 67 -7.54 -13.42 10.05
N HIS A 68 -8.42 -14.14 9.36
CA HIS A 68 -9.72 -14.58 9.88
C HIS A 68 -9.55 -15.50 11.11
N GLU A 69 -8.64 -16.46 11.03
CA GLU A 69 -8.36 -17.41 12.11
C GLU A 69 -7.37 -16.87 13.15
N LYS A 70 -6.82 -15.67 12.95
CA LYS A 70 -5.80 -15.04 13.79
C LYS A 70 -4.60 -15.96 14.03
N TRP A 71 -4.01 -16.49 12.96
CA TRP A 71 -2.84 -17.37 13.02
C TRP A 71 -1.70 -16.75 13.84
N ASN A 72 -1.08 -17.56 14.69
CA ASN A 72 0.07 -17.10 15.49
C ASN A 72 1.35 -17.03 14.64
N PHE A 73 2.40 -16.44 15.22
CA PHE A 73 3.74 -16.31 14.60
C PHE A 73 4.22 -17.58 13.91
N GLN A 74 4.07 -18.74 14.55
CA GLN A 74 4.62 -19.99 14.04
C GLN A 74 3.82 -20.53 12.86
N THR A 75 2.49 -20.43 12.91
CA THR A 75 1.63 -20.81 11.77
C THR A 75 1.87 -19.90 10.57
N LEU A 76 1.98 -18.58 10.78
CA LEU A 76 2.33 -17.61 9.72
C LEU A 76 3.67 -17.95 9.08
N SER A 77 4.70 -18.18 9.89
CA SER A 77 6.04 -18.53 9.41
C SER A 77 6.04 -19.83 8.60
N TYR A 78 5.28 -20.85 9.00
CA TYR A 78 5.16 -22.10 8.24
C TYR A 78 4.41 -21.93 6.92
N ALA A 79 3.48 -20.98 6.85
CA ALA A 79 2.80 -20.59 5.63
C ALA A 79 3.60 -19.59 4.77
N SER A 80 4.82 -19.23 5.18
CA SER A 80 5.65 -18.21 4.52
C SER A 80 4.96 -16.84 4.38
N LEU A 81 4.14 -16.47 5.37
CA LEU A 81 3.54 -15.14 5.48
C LEU A 81 4.29 -14.28 6.51
N SER A 82 4.31 -12.97 6.30
CA SER A 82 4.87 -12.05 7.28
C SER A 82 4.14 -12.10 8.61
N ILE A 83 4.94 -12.20 9.67
CA ILE A 83 4.53 -12.17 11.07
C ILE A 83 4.03 -10.79 11.51
N LEU A 84 4.32 -9.73 10.74
CA LEU A 84 3.96 -8.35 11.08
C LEU A 84 2.44 -8.15 11.11
N SER A 85 1.68 -8.96 10.38
CA SER A 85 0.21 -9.01 10.46
C SER A 85 -0.32 -9.21 11.87
N THR A 86 0.43 -9.85 12.78
CA THR A 86 0.01 -10.03 14.17
C THR A 86 -0.12 -8.72 14.96
N TYR A 87 0.58 -7.66 14.56
CA TYR A 87 0.44 -6.31 15.13
C TYR A 87 -0.89 -5.63 14.72
N CYS A 88 -1.62 -6.23 13.78
CA CYS A 88 -2.92 -5.77 13.31
C CYS A 88 -4.09 -6.52 13.96
N TYR A 89 -3.86 -7.38 14.96
CA TYR A 89 -4.89 -8.28 15.50
C TYR A 89 -5.84 -7.67 16.54
N GLU A 90 -5.52 -6.48 17.04
CA GLU A 90 -6.42 -5.71 17.89
C GLU A 90 -7.65 -5.27 17.08
N GLY A 91 -8.85 -5.63 17.54
CA GLY A 91 -10.07 -5.47 16.76
C GLY A 91 -10.23 -6.56 15.68
N ASP A 92 -10.52 -6.13 14.45
CA ASP A 92 -10.72 -7.00 13.30
C ASP A 92 -9.51 -6.96 12.34
N PRO A 93 -8.69 -8.04 12.29
CA PRO A 93 -7.55 -8.12 11.39
C PRO A 93 -7.91 -7.93 9.91
N LEU A 94 -9.12 -8.33 9.49
CA LEU A 94 -9.56 -8.21 8.10
C LEU A 94 -9.78 -6.75 7.68
N THR A 95 -10.03 -5.84 8.62
CA THR A 95 -10.12 -4.39 8.35
C THR A 95 -8.78 -3.66 8.55
N ASN A 96 -7.83 -4.32 9.23
CA ASN A 96 -6.56 -3.71 9.63
C ASN A 96 -5.42 -4.06 8.69
N VAL A 97 -5.53 -5.16 7.94
CA VAL A 97 -4.59 -5.55 6.89
C VAL A 97 -5.29 -5.46 5.55
N GLY A 98 -4.57 -4.97 4.54
CA GLY A 98 -5.07 -4.85 3.19
C GLY A 98 -4.04 -5.23 2.14
N TYR A 99 -4.48 -5.20 0.89
CA TYR A 99 -3.68 -5.50 -0.27
C TYR A 99 -3.88 -4.48 -1.40
N GLU A 100 -2.90 -4.33 -2.28
CA GLU A 100 -3.02 -3.53 -3.50
C GLU A 100 -2.32 -4.23 -4.67
N PHE A 101 -2.87 -4.05 -5.87
CA PHE A 101 -2.23 -4.44 -7.12
C PHE A 101 -1.69 -3.19 -7.81
N ILE A 102 -0.39 -3.15 -8.05
CA ILE A 102 0.25 -1.98 -8.62
C ILE A 102 1.51 -2.35 -9.39
N ASP A 103 1.68 -1.76 -10.57
CA ASP A 103 2.88 -1.92 -11.40
C ASP A 103 3.96 -0.96 -10.87
N ILE A 104 4.87 -1.47 -10.03
CA ILE A 104 5.86 -0.65 -9.33
C ILE A 104 6.95 -0.17 -10.30
N ASP A 105 7.39 -1.02 -11.21
CA ASP A 105 8.54 -0.76 -12.09
C ASP A 105 8.14 -0.37 -13.53
N ASN A 106 6.84 -0.23 -13.81
CA ASN A 106 6.24 0.09 -15.10
C ASN A 106 6.54 -0.96 -16.19
N ASN A 107 6.58 -2.25 -15.83
CA ASN A 107 6.84 -3.34 -16.77
C ASN A 107 5.55 -3.97 -17.36
N GLY A 108 4.37 -3.57 -16.88
CA GLY A 108 3.06 -4.09 -17.28
C GLY A 108 2.57 -5.31 -16.46
N VAL A 109 3.32 -5.74 -15.45
CA VAL A 109 2.93 -6.74 -14.45
C VAL A 109 2.52 -5.98 -13.19
N LEU A 110 1.36 -6.33 -12.64
CA LEU A 110 0.95 -5.80 -11.35
C LEU A 110 1.59 -6.61 -10.23
N GLU A 111 2.37 -5.97 -9.37
CA GLU A 111 2.80 -6.54 -8.09
C GLU A 111 1.65 -6.58 -7.08
N LEU A 112 1.67 -7.60 -6.21
CA LEU A 112 0.81 -7.67 -5.03
C LEU A 112 1.57 -7.15 -3.81
N LEU A 113 1.04 -6.11 -3.18
CA LEU A 113 1.50 -5.57 -1.90
C LEU A 113 0.53 -6.01 -0.82
N ILE A 114 1.03 -6.52 0.30
CA ILE A 114 0.27 -6.76 1.53
C ILE A 114 0.80 -5.86 2.63
N GLY A 115 -0.05 -5.14 3.36
CA GLY A 115 0.41 -4.18 4.36
C GLY A 115 -0.64 -3.76 5.38
N SER A 116 -0.21 -2.87 6.28
CA SER A 116 -1.07 -2.33 7.33
C SER A 116 -1.99 -1.23 6.79
N LEU A 117 -3.28 -1.31 7.13
CA LEU A 117 -4.23 -0.20 7.07
C LEU A 117 -4.38 0.46 8.45
N ASN A 118 -4.41 -0.37 9.49
CA ASN A 118 -4.60 0.03 10.88
C ASN A 118 -3.84 -0.95 11.80
N GLY A 119 -3.76 -0.66 13.09
CA GLY A 119 -3.16 -1.57 14.08
C GLY A 119 -2.22 -0.84 15.03
N ASP A 120 -1.22 -1.57 15.53
CA ASP A 120 -0.15 -0.99 16.33
C ASP A 120 0.58 0.13 15.54
N PRO A 121 0.84 1.31 16.14
CA PRO A 121 1.60 2.37 15.48
C PRO A 121 2.98 1.94 14.98
N PHE A 122 3.54 0.86 15.53
CA PHE A 122 4.77 0.25 15.05
C PHE A 122 4.70 -0.14 13.58
N VAL A 123 3.57 -0.65 13.09
CA VAL A 123 3.42 -1.10 11.71
C VAL A 123 2.88 -0.04 10.75
N ASP A 124 2.73 1.22 11.18
CA ASP A 124 2.18 2.29 10.35
C ASP A 124 2.88 2.36 8.97
N LYS A 125 2.08 2.32 7.90
CA LYS A 125 2.49 2.30 6.48
C LYS A 125 3.40 1.14 6.05
N MET A 126 3.61 0.13 6.89
CA MET A 126 4.51 -0.96 6.53
C MET A 126 3.90 -1.87 5.47
N ILE A 127 4.77 -2.26 4.54
CA ILE A 127 4.54 -3.37 3.63
C ILE A 127 5.09 -4.64 4.28
N PHE A 128 4.24 -5.63 4.43
CA PHE A 128 4.52 -6.91 5.04
C PHE A 128 5.19 -7.85 4.05
N ASP A 129 4.61 -7.96 2.87
CA ASP A 129 5.11 -8.79 1.78
C ASP A 129 4.86 -8.09 0.44
N ILE A 130 5.79 -8.27 -0.50
CA ILE A 130 5.58 -7.95 -1.93
C ILE A 130 5.81 -9.20 -2.75
N TYR A 131 4.91 -9.44 -3.69
CA TYR A 131 5.02 -10.49 -4.69
C TYR A 131 4.97 -9.90 -6.09
N THR A 132 5.74 -10.47 -7.01
CA THR A 132 5.63 -10.22 -8.47
C THR A 132 5.23 -11.53 -9.17
N ILE A 133 5.06 -11.51 -10.51
CA ILE A 133 4.75 -12.71 -11.30
C ILE A 133 5.99 -13.14 -12.09
N VAL A 134 6.34 -14.41 -11.95
CA VAL A 134 7.44 -15.07 -12.67
C VAL A 134 6.91 -16.36 -13.26
N ASP A 135 7.04 -16.52 -14.59
CA ASP A 135 6.55 -17.71 -15.30
C ASP A 135 5.09 -18.07 -14.92
N ASP A 136 4.22 -17.06 -14.92
CA ASP A 136 2.79 -17.12 -14.54
C ASP A 136 2.52 -17.57 -13.09
N GLN A 137 3.49 -17.47 -12.18
CA GLN A 137 3.36 -17.83 -10.77
C GLN A 137 3.78 -16.68 -9.85
N PRO A 138 3.12 -16.49 -8.68
CA PRO A 138 3.59 -15.57 -7.67
C PRO A 138 5.00 -15.91 -7.17
N ALA A 139 5.88 -14.92 -7.17
CA ALA A 139 7.20 -15.00 -6.57
C ALA A 139 7.35 -13.91 -5.50
N LEU A 140 7.78 -14.31 -4.30
CA LEU A 140 8.04 -13.39 -3.20
C LEU A 140 9.29 -12.54 -3.52
N VAL A 141 9.13 -11.22 -3.51
CA VAL A 141 10.24 -10.26 -3.65
C VAL A 141 10.93 -10.06 -2.31
N PHE A 142 10.16 -9.77 -1.26
CA PHE A 142 10.65 -9.68 0.11
C PHE A 142 9.54 -9.97 1.12
N THR A 143 9.96 -10.32 2.34
CA THR A 143 9.13 -10.35 3.53
C THR A 143 9.71 -9.46 4.62
N GLY A 144 8.87 -8.61 5.20
CA GLY A 144 9.19 -7.72 6.30
C GLY A 144 9.10 -8.43 7.65
N TRP A 145 9.95 -8.01 8.60
CA TRP A 145 9.91 -8.41 10.00
C TRP A 145 10.41 -7.26 10.90
N GLU A 146 10.39 -7.43 12.21
CA GLU A 146 10.48 -6.31 13.16
C GLU A 146 11.77 -5.47 13.01
N ARG A 147 12.87 -6.07 12.56
CA ARG A 147 14.14 -5.37 12.34
C ARG A 147 14.51 -5.24 10.86
N ASN A 148 13.56 -5.47 9.97
CA ASN A 148 13.72 -5.31 8.53
C ASN A 148 12.36 -4.89 7.94
N ARG A 149 12.13 -3.58 7.94
CA ARG A 149 10.83 -2.97 7.69
C ARG A 149 10.83 -2.31 6.32
N TYR A 150 9.74 -2.47 5.56
CA TYR A 150 9.65 -1.98 4.20
C TYR A 150 8.47 -1.02 4.04
N TYR A 151 8.66 -0.03 3.17
CA TYR A 151 7.68 1.00 2.88
C TYR A 151 7.71 1.32 1.38
N LEU A 152 6.54 1.51 0.78
CA LEU A 152 6.45 2.08 -0.56
C LEU A 152 6.68 3.59 -0.48
N CYS A 153 7.45 4.13 -1.40
CA CYS A 153 7.66 5.57 -1.54
C CYS A 153 6.74 6.20 -2.59
N GLU A 154 6.54 7.51 -2.52
CA GLU A 154 5.70 8.27 -3.46
C GLU A 154 6.16 8.16 -4.93
N ASP A 155 7.46 7.90 -5.14
CA ASP A 155 8.07 7.71 -6.46
C ASP A 155 8.18 6.24 -6.88
N TYR A 156 7.47 5.33 -6.18
CA TYR A 156 7.50 3.88 -6.38
C TYR A 156 8.83 3.19 -6.02
N SER A 157 9.79 3.90 -5.44
CA SER A 157 10.91 3.23 -4.78
C SER A 157 10.46 2.50 -3.50
N ILE A 158 11.30 1.59 -3.01
CA ILE A 158 11.09 0.83 -1.78
C ILE A 158 12.11 1.28 -0.75
N ALA A 159 11.62 1.89 0.33
CA ALA A 159 12.43 2.19 1.51
C ALA A 159 12.53 0.96 2.40
N ASN A 160 13.73 0.69 2.92
CA ASN A 160 13.99 -0.41 3.84
C ASN A 160 14.79 0.06 5.05
N GLU A 161 14.21 -0.11 6.24
CA GLU A 161 14.85 0.18 7.53
C GLU A 161 15.26 -1.11 8.23
N GLY A 162 16.56 -1.36 8.30
CA GLY A 162 17.14 -2.57 8.86
C GLY A 162 17.99 -2.35 10.11
N SER A 163 18.02 -3.32 11.02
CA SER A 163 18.86 -3.28 12.22
C SER A 163 19.40 -4.65 12.60
N SER A 164 20.70 -4.72 12.87
CA SER A 164 21.39 -5.91 13.40
C SER A 164 21.87 -5.74 14.85
N GLY A 165 21.93 -4.52 15.38
CA GLY A 165 22.14 -4.26 16.80
C GLY A 165 21.94 -2.78 17.15
N ALA A 166 22.25 -2.42 18.39
CA ALA A 166 22.45 -1.01 18.73
C ALA A 166 23.67 -0.42 17.99
N SER A 167 24.65 -1.25 17.65
CA SER A 167 25.89 -0.88 16.96
C SER A 167 25.81 -0.98 15.43
N SER A 168 24.67 -1.41 14.86
CA SER A 168 24.54 -1.66 13.41
C SER A 168 23.11 -1.50 12.92
N SER A 169 22.90 -0.54 12.02
CA SER A 169 21.65 -0.31 11.30
C SER A 169 21.91 0.20 9.89
N PHE A 170 20.92 0.06 9.02
CA PHE A 170 20.93 0.68 7.70
C PHE A 170 19.54 1.18 7.34
N TYR A 171 19.52 2.16 6.45
CA TYR A 171 18.31 2.64 5.81
C TYR A 171 18.61 2.80 4.33
N GLY A 172 17.99 1.98 3.49
CA GLY A 172 18.22 1.97 2.04
C GLY A 172 16.99 2.31 1.24
N ILE A 173 17.20 2.92 0.09
CA ILE A 173 16.22 3.11 -0.97
C ILE A 173 16.55 2.14 -2.11
N TYR A 174 15.53 1.44 -2.59
CA TYR A 174 15.66 0.39 -3.58
C TYR A 174 14.69 0.61 -4.73
N ASN A 175 15.04 0.13 -5.92
CA ASN A 175 14.10 -0.08 -7.00
C ASN A 175 13.81 -1.57 -7.15
N LEU A 176 12.63 -1.91 -7.65
CA LEU A 176 12.32 -3.27 -8.06
C LEU A 176 12.98 -3.57 -9.41
N ASP A 177 13.74 -4.67 -9.50
CA ASP A 177 14.30 -5.18 -10.76
C ASP A 177 13.61 -6.49 -11.13
N TYR A 178 12.81 -6.44 -12.19
CA TYR A 178 12.11 -7.61 -12.71
C TYR A 178 13.04 -8.68 -13.28
N THR A 179 14.25 -8.35 -13.75
CA THR A 179 15.13 -9.37 -14.37
C THR A 179 15.72 -10.31 -13.33
N GLY A 180 15.86 -9.84 -12.10
CA GLY A 180 16.34 -10.59 -10.95
C GLY A 180 15.28 -10.88 -9.89
N TYR A 181 14.04 -10.41 -10.08
CA TYR A 181 12.92 -10.48 -9.13
C TYR A 181 13.33 -10.05 -7.71
N LYS A 182 14.08 -8.96 -7.64
CA LYS A 182 14.77 -8.55 -6.42
C LYS A 182 14.82 -7.04 -6.31
N LEU A 183 15.03 -6.57 -5.09
CA LEU A 183 15.36 -5.18 -4.84
C LEU A 183 16.81 -4.89 -5.26
N VAL A 184 17.00 -3.82 -6.02
CA VAL A 184 18.31 -3.26 -6.38
C VAL A 184 18.51 -1.99 -5.59
N LEU A 185 19.62 -1.92 -4.85
CA LEU A 185 19.93 -0.75 -4.03
C LEU A 185 20.22 0.45 -4.93
N THR A 186 19.62 1.59 -4.59
CA THR A 186 19.93 2.89 -5.18
C THR A 186 20.92 3.64 -4.30
N GLU A 187 20.55 3.83 -3.03
CA GLU A 187 21.39 4.47 -2.02
C GLU A 187 21.03 3.98 -0.61
N ALA A 188 21.97 4.05 0.33
CA ALA A 188 21.71 3.78 1.73
C ALA A 188 22.56 4.64 2.67
N VAL A 189 22.01 4.87 3.86
CA VAL A 189 22.75 5.34 5.04
C VAL A 189 22.98 4.15 5.96
N ILE A 190 24.22 3.95 6.39
CA ILE A 190 24.65 2.87 7.27
C ILE A 190 25.24 3.46 8.54
N TYR A 191 24.84 2.91 9.68
CA TYR A 191 25.48 3.13 10.97
C TYR A 191 26.24 1.86 11.36
N TYR A 192 27.54 1.97 11.63
CA TYR A 192 28.32 0.82 12.09
C TYR A 192 29.48 1.20 13.02
N GLU A 193 29.25 1.08 14.33
CA GLU A 193 30.15 1.55 15.40
C GLU A 193 31.49 0.80 15.45
N GLU A 194 31.50 -0.49 15.07
CA GLU A 194 32.70 -1.33 15.18
C GLU A 194 33.76 -1.01 14.11
N TYR A 195 33.35 -0.34 13.02
CA TYR A 195 34.28 0.06 11.97
C TYR A 195 34.95 1.38 12.36
N GLN A 196 36.17 1.28 12.90
CA GLN A 196 36.99 2.38 13.43
C GLN A 196 37.47 3.40 12.38
N GLY A 197 36.86 3.43 11.18
CA GLY A 197 37.25 4.33 10.09
C GLY A 197 36.80 5.77 10.29
N ASN A 198 35.74 6.01 11.07
CA ASN A 198 35.10 7.32 11.17
C ASN A 198 34.45 7.58 12.56
N ASP A 199 34.45 8.85 13.00
CA ASP A 199 33.76 9.33 14.21
C ASP A 199 33.02 10.64 13.86
N PRO A 200 31.67 10.65 13.75
CA PRO A 200 30.74 9.57 14.09
C PRO A 200 30.68 8.44 13.03
N PRO A 201 30.21 7.23 13.39
CA PRO A 201 30.33 6.02 12.56
C PRO A 201 29.22 5.88 11.50
N TRP A 202 29.03 6.93 10.70
CA TRP A 202 28.03 7.00 9.63
C TRP A 202 28.67 6.93 8.24
N TYR A 203 27.99 6.20 7.35
CA TYR A 203 28.43 5.94 6.00
C TYR A 203 27.26 6.06 5.03
N TYR A 204 27.56 6.50 3.80
CA TYR A 204 26.67 6.53 2.67
C TYR A 204 27.21 5.62 1.58
N THR A 205 26.32 4.85 0.96
CA THR A 205 26.68 3.95 -0.14
C THR A 205 25.64 3.96 -1.24
N THR A 206 26.06 3.55 -2.44
CA THR A 206 25.20 3.27 -3.58
C THR A 206 25.34 1.83 -4.05
N ASP A 207 26.02 0.97 -3.28
CA ASP A 207 26.17 -0.44 -3.59
C ASP A 207 25.85 -1.33 -2.38
N LYS A 208 25.72 -2.62 -2.66
CA LYS A 208 25.32 -3.63 -1.68
C LYS A 208 26.34 -4.77 -1.66
N ASP A 209 27.62 -4.43 -1.51
CA ASP A 209 28.69 -5.41 -1.39
C ASP A 209 28.95 -5.87 0.07
N GLY A 210 28.44 -5.12 1.04
CA GLY A 210 28.60 -5.39 2.48
C GLY A 210 29.98 -5.00 3.02
N ASP A 211 30.77 -4.26 2.25
CA ASP A 211 32.11 -3.80 2.59
C ASP A 211 32.13 -2.28 2.84
N ILE A 212 31.87 -1.91 4.09
CA ILE A 212 31.84 -0.50 4.53
C ILE A 212 33.18 0.23 4.32
N SER A 213 34.29 -0.49 4.05
CA SER A 213 35.60 0.13 3.88
C SER A 213 35.73 1.01 2.64
N ASN A 214 34.87 0.82 1.64
CA ASN A 214 34.85 1.59 0.40
C ASN A 214 33.72 2.63 0.35
N ASP A 215 32.85 2.64 1.36
CA ASP A 215 31.71 3.53 1.47
C ASP A 215 32.13 4.97 1.83
N MET A 216 31.28 5.94 1.47
CA MET A 216 31.52 7.33 1.77
C MET A 216 31.20 7.64 3.23
N SER A 217 32.22 7.92 4.03
CA SER A 217 32.07 8.52 5.35
C SER A 217 31.28 9.83 5.31
N ILE A 218 30.24 9.94 6.14
CA ILE A 218 29.41 11.14 6.28
C ILE A 218 29.32 11.57 7.75
N THR A 219 28.93 12.82 7.99
CA THR A 219 28.66 13.33 9.33
C THR A 219 27.32 12.81 9.86
N GLU A 220 27.12 12.89 11.19
CA GLU A 220 25.84 12.56 11.81
C GLU A 220 24.70 13.48 11.36
N GLU A 221 24.99 14.77 11.11
CA GLU A 221 24.01 15.72 10.58
C GLU A 221 23.54 15.30 9.19
N GLU A 222 24.47 15.01 8.28
CA GLU A 222 24.14 14.53 6.93
C GLU A 222 23.37 13.20 6.96
N ALA A 223 23.73 12.30 7.88
CA ALA A 223 23.02 11.04 8.06
C ALA A 223 21.57 11.28 8.49
N TYR A 224 21.32 12.12 9.50
CA TYR A 224 19.96 12.41 9.96
C TYR A 224 19.12 13.17 8.93
N ASP A 225 19.74 14.06 8.16
CA ASP A 225 19.07 14.74 7.05
C ASP A 225 18.59 13.73 6.01
N LYS A 226 19.46 12.79 5.61
CA LYS A 226 19.11 11.70 4.68
C LYS A 226 18.05 10.74 5.24
N LEU A 227 18.18 10.32 6.50
CA LEU A 227 17.18 9.48 7.15
C LEU A 227 15.80 10.17 7.23
N SER A 228 15.80 11.50 7.42
CA SER A 228 14.57 12.29 7.42
C SER A 228 13.98 12.40 6.01
N GLU A 229 14.81 12.60 5.00
CA GLU A 229 14.43 12.56 3.58
C GLU A 229 13.72 11.23 3.25
N TYR A 230 14.35 10.09 3.56
CA TYR A 230 13.79 8.76 3.26
C TYR A 230 12.45 8.52 3.95
N LYS A 231 12.29 8.91 5.21
CA LYS A 231 11.02 8.78 5.93
C LYS A 231 9.92 9.66 5.36
N ASN A 232 10.28 10.84 4.85
CA ASN A 232 9.31 11.74 4.22
C ASN A 232 8.84 11.24 2.85
N MET A 233 9.54 10.29 2.24
CA MET A 233 9.12 9.64 0.99
C MET A 233 8.00 8.62 1.20
N HIS A 234 7.74 8.16 2.43
CA HIS A 234 6.79 7.09 2.73
C HIS A 234 5.37 7.43 2.28
N LYS A 235 4.88 6.66 1.31
CA LYS A 235 3.53 6.76 0.77
C LYS A 235 2.52 6.17 1.74
N GLN A 236 1.37 6.83 1.89
CA GLN A 236 0.18 6.17 2.42
C GLN A 236 -0.42 5.34 1.29
N VAL A 237 -0.30 4.02 1.40
CA VAL A 237 -0.76 3.09 0.36
C VAL A 237 -2.28 2.90 0.48
N ASP A 238 -2.98 2.96 -0.65
CA ASP A 238 -4.45 2.90 -0.72
C ASP A 238 -4.89 1.43 -0.78
N LEU A 239 -4.57 0.68 0.28
CA LEU A 239 -4.82 -0.76 0.34
C LEU A 239 -6.33 -1.08 0.40
N ILE A 240 -6.71 -2.15 -0.31
CA ILE A 240 -8.03 -2.78 -0.24
C ILE A 240 -8.08 -3.65 1.02
N PRO A 241 -9.01 -3.41 1.97
CA PRO A 241 -9.13 -4.24 3.16
C PRO A 241 -9.48 -5.70 2.83
N PHE A 242 -8.89 -6.66 3.53
CA PHE A 242 -9.25 -8.08 3.38
C PHE A 242 -10.72 -8.38 3.75
N ALA A 243 -11.38 -7.51 4.51
CA ALA A 243 -12.79 -7.62 4.86
C ALA A 243 -13.74 -7.64 3.65
N ILE A 244 -13.30 -7.16 2.48
CA ILE A 244 -14.10 -7.14 1.23
C ILE A 244 -13.56 -8.07 0.14
N TYR A 245 -12.63 -8.98 0.48
CA TYR A 245 -12.03 -9.92 -0.47
C TYR A 245 -13.00 -11.03 -0.94
N GLN A 246 -14.11 -11.27 -0.23
CA GLN A 246 -15.09 -12.34 -0.56
C GLN A 246 -16.26 -11.88 -1.42
#